data_AF-A0A7X7WD11-F1
#
_entry.id   AF-A0A7X7WD11-F1
#
_cell.length_a   1.000
_cell.length_b   1.000
_cell.length_c   1.000
_cell.angle_alpha   90.00
_cell.angle_beta   90.00
_cell.angle_gamma   90.00
#
_symmetry.space_group_name_H-M   'P 1'
#
loop_
_entity.id
_entity.type
_entity.pdbx_description
1 polymer ?
#
loop_
_entity_poly.entity_id
_entity_poly.type
_entity_poly.pdbx_seq_one_letter_code
_entity_poly.pdbx_strand_id
1 'polypeptide(L)'
;MTYNLFIYIIIAAAAILAVTAGKMLTSAIMLAVASIALSLLLFNFNAPWAAVFELSVCAGLITVLFISAVSLVKKEDESLKESRGKFLLLPFLALAAFITFSVILPPWFETLSGYAKYPAGEFKVGEIIWNLRSIDLLGQVTILAAAVFVVKSVFGKRSEQ
;
A
#
# COMPACT_ATOMS: atom_id res chain seq x y z
N MET A 1 24.23 1.23 -3.82
CA MET A 1 23.42 1.13 -5.06
C MET A 1 22.86 -0.28 -5.29
N THR A 2 23.65 -1.33 -5.14
CA THR A 2 23.21 -2.74 -5.33
C THR A 2 22.09 -3.19 -4.38
N TYR A 3 22.11 -2.79 -3.11
CA TYR A 3 21.05 -3.15 -2.14
C TYR A 3 19.67 -2.54 -2.49
N ASN A 4 19.62 -1.28 -2.92
CA ASN A 4 18.35 -0.64 -3.30
C ASN A 4 17.73 -1.30 -4.53
N LEU A 5 18.57 -1.69 -5.50
CA LEU A 5 18.12 -2.46 -6.67
C LEU A 5 17.47 -3.78 -6.25
N PHE A 6 18.07 -4.47 -5.28
CA PHE A 6 17.51 -5.71 -4.74
C PHE A 6 16.13 -5.49 -4.09
N ILE A 7 15.97 -4.41 -3.32
CA ILE A 7 14.66 -4.05 -2.74
C ILE A 7 13.63 -3.76 -3.84
N TYR A 8 13.98 -3.00 -4.88
CA TYR A 8 13.07 -2.72 -5.99
C TYR A 8 12.60 -4.00 -6.69
N ILE A 9 13.52 -4.94 -6.92
CA ILE A 9 13.20 -6.25 -7.52
C ILE A 9 12.24 -7.03 -6.60
N ILE A 10 12.48 -7.03 -5.28
CA ILE A 10 11.57 -7.68 -4.31
C ILE A 10 10.17 -7.07 -4.38
N ILE A 11 10.07 -5.73 -4.35
CA ILE A 11 8.76 -5.04 -4.41
C ILE A 11 8.04 -5.40 -5.70
N ALA A 12 8.72 -5.32 -6.84
CA ALA A 12 8.12 -5.63 -8.14
C ALA A 12 7.69 -7.11 -8.23
N ALA A 13 8.54 -8.04 -7.82
CA ALA A 13 8.23 -9.46 -7.82
C ALA A 13 7.06 -9.79 -6.88
N ALA A 14 7.07 -9.24 -5.66
CA ALA A 14 6.00 -9.44 -4.69
C ALA A 14 4.67 -8.86 -5.19
N ALA A 15 4.67 -7.68 -5.82
CA ALA A 15 3.47 -7.09 -6.41
C ALA A 15 2.91 -7.96 -7.57
N ILE A 16 3.78 -8.43 -8.46
CA ILE A 16 3.38 -9.34 -9.56
C ILE A 16 2.81 -10.64 -9.01
N LEU A 17 3.49 -11.25 -8.03
CA LEU A 17 3.02 -12.48 -7.38
C LEU A 17 1.70 -12.26 -6.63
N ALA A 18 1.50 -11.10 -6.01
CA ALA A 18 0.25 -10.79 -5.33
C ALA A 18 -0.94 -10.79 -6.30
N VAL A 19 -0.77 -10.17 -7.47
CA VAL A 19 -1.81 -10.04 -8.50
C VAL A 19 -2.04 -11.35 -9.26
N THR A 20 -1.00 -12.15 -9.46
CA THR A 20 -1.08 -13.42 -10.21
C THR A 20 -1.39 -14.63 -9.33
N ALA A 21 -1.33 -14.49 -8.01
CA ALA A 21 -1.58 -15.58 -7.07
C ALA A 21 -3.02 -16.10 -7.18
N GLY A 22 -3.14 -17.42 -7.36
CA GLY A 22 -4.44 -18.09 -7.48
C GLY A 22 -5.18 -18.34 -6.16
N LYS A 23 -4.62 -17.90 -5.03
CA LYS A 23 -5.21 -18.02 -3.69
C LYS A 23 -5.16 -16.65 -3.02
N MET A 24 -6.30 -16.17 -2.53
CA MET A 24 -6.40 -14.85 -1.87
C MET A 24 -5.43 -14.70 -0.69
N LEU A 25 -5.21 -15.76 0.09
CA LEU A 25 -4.24 -15.75 1.19
C LEU A 25 -2.82 -15.52 0.69
N THR A 26 -2.44 -16.16 -0.42
CA THR A 26 -1.11 -15.96 -1.03
C THR A 26 -0.97 -14.53 -1.55
N SER A 27 -2.02 -13.98 -2.17
CA SER A 27 -2.03 -12.57 -2.59
C SER A 27 -1.82 -11.62 -1.41
N ALA A 28 -2.54 -11.83 -0.31
CA ALA A 28 -2.41 -11.03 0.91
C ALA A 28 -0.99 -11.06 1.48
N ILE A 29 -0.38 -12.24 1.55
CA ILE A 29 1.00 -12.40 2.06
C ILE A 29 2.01 -11.70 1.13
N MET A 30 1.84 -11.80 -0.19
CA MET A 30 2.73 -11.12 -1.14
C MET A 30 2.60 -9.60 -1.07
N LEU A 31 1.40 -9.06 -0.82
CA LEU A 31 1.22 -7.63 -0.53
C LEU A 31 1.92 -7.21 0.77
N ALA A 32 1.89 -8.06 1.81
CA ALA A 32 2.65 -7.83 3.05
C ALA A 32 4.15 -7.69 2.78
N VAL A 33 4.71 -8.61 1.98
CA VAL A 33 6.12 -8.59 1.60
C VAL A 33 6.46 -7.33 0.82
N ALA A 34 5.61 -6.91 -0.12
CA ALA A 34 5.80 -5.67 -0.86
C ALA A 34 5.81 -4.44 0.07
N SER A 35 4.90 -4.37 1.05
CA SER A 35 4.81 -3.28 2.03
C SER A 35 6.01 -3.24 2.99
N ILE A 36 6.50 -4.39 3.46
CA ILE A 36 7.73 -4.48 4.27
C ILE A 36 8.94 -3.99 3.47
N ALA A 37 9.08 -4.44 2.22
CA ALA A 37 10.18 -4.01 1.35
C ALA A 37 10.10 -2.51 1.03
N LEU A 38 8.88 -1.97 0.84
CA LEU A 38 8.65 -0.54 0.68
C LEU A 38 9.05 0.26 1.94
N SER A 39 8.74 -0.24 3.14
CA SER A 39 9.18 0.38 4.39
C SER A 39 10.71 0.46 4.49
N LEU A 40 11.43 -0.62 4.14
CA LEU A 40 12.90 -0.62 4.07
C LEU A 40 13.43 0.42 3.07
N LEU A 41 12.77 0.57 1.93
CA LEU A 41 13.12 1.60 0.96
C LEU A 41 12.91 3.02 1.51
N LEU A 42 11.81 3.26 2.24
CA LEU A 42 11.54 4.55 2.87
C LEU A 42 12.58 4.90 3.95
N PHE A 43 13.09 3.91 4.70
CA PHE A 43 14.23 4.14 5.59
C PHE A 43 15.49 4.57 4.82
N ASN A 44 15.77 3.95 3.67
CA ASN A 44 16.90 4.35 2.82
C ASN A 44 16.74 5.76 2.24
N PHE A 45 15.51 6.22 2.03
CA PHE A 45 15.20 7.58 1.57
C PHE A 45 15.18 8.61 2.70
N ASN A 46 15.68 8.28 3.89
CA ASN A 46 15.65 9.16 5.07
C ASN A 46 14.23 9.60 5.46
N ALA A 47 13.23 8.75 5.23
CA ALA A 47 11.83 9.01 5.61
C ALA A 47 11.37 8.05 6.73
N PRO A 48 11.97 8.10 7.94
CA PRO A 48 11.75 7.10 8.99
C PRO A 48 10.30 7.08 9.51
N TRP A 49 9.65 8.24 9.59
CA TRP A 49 8.24 8.30 10.01
C TRP A 49 7.32 7.60 9.01
N ALA A 50 7.49 7.87 7.71
CA ALA A 50 6.73 7.20 6.66
C ALA A 50 7.01 5.69 6.65
N ALA A 51 8.27 5.30 6.84
CA ALA A 51 8.65 3.90 6.90
C ALA A 51 7.98 3.14 8.06
N VAL A 52 7.94 3.73 9.26
CA VAL A 52 7.27 3.14 10.43
C VAL A 52 5.75 3.07 10.23
N PHE A 53 5.14 4.10 9.65
CA PHE A 53 3.71 4.07 9.32
C PHE A 53 3.37 2.98 8.31
N GLU A 54 4.17 2.83 7.26
CA GLU A 54 4.01 1.75 6.27
C GLU A 54 4.15 0.37 6.93
N LEU A 55 5.17 0.18 7.78
CA LEU A 55 5.41 -1.09 8.46
C LEU A 55 4.32 -1.45 9.47
N SER A 56 3.82 -0.46 10.22
CA SER A 56 2.82 -0.67 11.27
C SER A 56 1.40 -0.78 10.71
N VAL A 57 1.01 0.12 9.82
CA VAL A 57 -0.37 0.25 9.36
C VAL A 57 -0.62 -0.64 8.14
N CYS A 58 0.19 -0.50 7.08
CA CYS A 58 -0.02 -1.23 5.83
C CYS A 58 0.42 -2.69 5.97
N ALA A 59 1.69 -2.95 6.29
CA ALA A 59 2.20 -4.31 6.47
C ALA A 59 1.67 -4.99 7.73
N GLY A 60 1.42 -4.23 8.81
CA GLY A 60 0.90 -4.74 10.07
C GLY A 60 -0.63 -4.82 10.09
N LEU A 61 -1.29 -3.75 10.53
CA LEU A 61 -2.74 -3.74 10.83
C LEU A 61 -3.61 -4.18 9.65
N ILE A 62 -3.50 -3.49 8.50
CA ILE A 62 -4.36 -3.71 7.35
C ILE A 62 -4.17 -5.13 6.80
N THR A 63 -2.91 -5.56 6.65
CA THR A 63 -2.63 -6.89 6.10
C THR A 63 -3.06 -8.01 7.04
N VAL A 64 -2.87 -7.88 8.36
CA VAL A 64 -3.37 -8.86 9.33
C VAL A 64 -4.90 -8.93 9.29
N LEU A 65 -5.59 -7.79 9.28
CA LEU A 65 -7.06 -7.76 9.15
C LEU A 65 -7.52 -8.44 7.85
N PHE A 66 -6.82 -8.19 6.74
CA PHE A 66 -7.14 -8.80 5.46
C PHE A 66 -6.92 -10.31 5.47
N ILE A 67 -5.78 -10.78 6.01
CA ILE A 67 -5.50 -12.21 6.18
C ILE A 67 -6.56 -12.88 7.07
N SER A 68 -6.92 -12.26 8.19
CA SER A 68 -7.97 -12.76 9.09
C SER A 68 -9.31 -12.85 8.38
N ALA A 69 -9.73 -11.79 7.66
CA ALA A 69 -10.98 -11.80 6.90
C ALA A 69 -10.98 -12.89 5.82
N VAL A 70 -9.91 -12.99 5.02
CA VAL A 70 -9.77 -14.01 3.97
C VAL A 70 -9.76 -15.42 4.56
N SER A 71 -9.20 -15.61 5.76
CA SER A 71 -9.20 -16.92 6.43
C SER A 71 -10.57 -17.37 6.94
N LEU A 72 -11.47 -16.41 7.20
CA LEU A 72 -12.84 -16.66 7.66
C LEU A 72 -13.81 -16.97 6.50
N VAL A 73 -13.49 -16.52 5.28
CA VAL A 73 -14.31 -16.82 4.09
C VAL A 73 -14.08 -18.27 3.68
N LYS A 74 -15.15 -19.08 3.78
CA LYS A 74 -15.13 -20.48 3.34
C LYS A 74 -14.89 -20.51 1.82
N LYS A 75 -13.93 -21.32 1.37
CA LYS A 75 -13.74 -21.60 -0.05
C LYS A 75 -14.98 -22.33 -0.54
N GLU A 76 -15.86 -21.65 -1.25
CA GLU A 76 -16.76 -22.35 -2.16
C GLU A 76 -15.86 -22.95 -3.25
N ASP A 77 -15.74 -24.28 -3.21
CA ASP A 77 -15.08 -25.06 -4.23
C ASP A 77 -15.85 -24.92 -5.55
N GLU A 78 -15.52 -23.91 -6.34
CA GLU A 78 -16.02 -23.80 -7.72
C GLU A 78 -14.85 -23.64 -8.70
N SER A 79 -14.34 -24.80 -9.12
CA SER A 79 -14.43 -25.37 -10.48
C SER A 79 -14.53 -24.47 -11.73
N LEU A 80 -14.63 -23.14 -11.63
CA LEU A 80 -14.48 -22.26 -12.77
C LEU A 80 -12.98 -22.18 -13.09
N LYS A 81 -12.54 -23.06 -14.01
CA LYS A 81 -11.30 -22.89 -14.79
C LYS A 81 -11.44 -21.61 -15.63
N GLU A 82 -11.47 -20.47 -14.97
CA GLU A 82 -11.31 -19.20 -15.62
C GLU A 82 -9.91 -19.19 -16.23
N SER A 83 -9.79 -18.81 -17.50
CA SER A 83 -8.53 -18.88 -18.22
C SER A 83 -7.54 -17.89 -17.59
N ARG A 84 -6.73 -18.39 -16.65
CA ARG A 84 -5.66 -17.61 -15.98
C ARG A 84 -4.61 -17.07 -16.95
N GLY A 85 -4.66 -17.47 -18.22
CA GLY A 85 -3.84 -16.90 -19.30
C GLY A 85 -3.97 -15.38 -19.43
N LYS A 86 -5.14 -14.78 -19.10
CA LYS A 86 -5.29 -13.31 -19.10
C LYS A 86 -4.50 -12.64 -17.97
N PHE A 87 -4.36 -13.29 -16.81
CA PHE A 87 -3.55 -12.78 -15.70
C PHE A 87 -2.05 -12.87 -15.98
N LEU A 88 -1.63 -13.74 -16.93
CA LEU A 88 -0.25 -13.78 -17.41
C LEU A 88 0.14 -12.54 -18.22
N LEU A 89 -0.84 -11.80 -18.78
CA LEU A 89 -0.58 -10.53 -19.48
C LEU A 89 -0.29 -9.37 -18.51
N LEU A 90 -0.74 -9.45 -17.25
CA LEU A 90 -0.56 -8.40 -16.26
C LEU A 90 0.90 -8.04 -15.94
N PRO A 91 1.85 -8.98 -15.77
CA PRO A 91 3.26 -8.61 -15.60
C PRO A 91 3.84 -7.91 -16.84
N PHE A 92 3.43 -8.30 -18.04
CA PHE A 92 3.85 -7.63 -19.27
C PHE A 92 3.28 -6.21 -19.36
N LEU A 93 2.03 -6.02 -18.96
CA LEU A 93 1.41 -4.71 -18.88
C LEU A 93 2.07 -3.84 -17.82
N ALA A 94 2.39 -4.40 -16.65
CA ALA A 94 3.12 -3.70 -15.59
C ALA A 94 4.52 -3.28 -16.06
N LEU A 95 5.22 -4.14 -16.81
CA LEU A 95 6.52 -3.82 -17.40
C LEU A 95 6.39 -2.72 -18.46
N ALA A 96 5.40 -2.81 -19.35
CA ALA A 96 5.13 -1.78 -20.36
C ALA A 96 4.80 -0.42 -19.70
N ALA A 97 3.98 -0.44 -18.65
CA ALA A 97 3.67 0.75 -17.85
C ALA A 97 4.93 1.31 -17.20
N PHE A 98 5.78 0.47 -16.60
CA PHE A 98 7.05 0.90 -16.00
C PHE A 98 7.98 1.57 -17.02
N ILE A 99 8.16 0.98 -18.21
CA ILE A 99 8.98 1.57 -19.29
C ILE A 99 8.38 2.90 -19.76
N THR A 100 7.06 2.96 -19.92
CA THR A 100 6.37 4.17 -20.37
C THR A 100 6.51 5.28 -19.34
N PHE A 101 6.27 4.96 -18.06
CA PHE A 101 6.37 5.92 -16.96
C PHE A 101 7.80 6.40 -16.69
N SER A 102 8.80 5.54 -16.87
CA SER A 102 10.20 5.95 -16.66
C SER A 102 10.68 7.00 -17.66
N VAL A 103 10.06 7.09 -18.85
CA VAL A 103 10.37 8.10 -19.87
C VAL A 103 9.52 9.36 -19.69
N ILE A 104 8.24 9.21 -19.32
CA ILE A 104 7.28 10.33 -19.29
C ILE A 104 7.31 11.10 -17.98
N LEU A 105 7.50 10.43 -16.84
CA LEU A 105 7.39 11.05 -15.53
C LEU A 105 8.58 11.92 -15.08
N PRO A 106 9.85 11.72 -15.50
CA PRO A 106 10.96 12.50 -14.98
C PRO A 106 10.78 14.03 -15.07
N PRO A 107 10.35 14.62 -16.22
CA PRO A 107 10.12 16.06 -16.30
C PRO A 107 9.06 16.57 -15.30
N TRP A 108 8.06 15.73 -15.01
CA TRP A 108 7.00 16.06 -14.06
C TRP A 108 7.51 16.05 -12.62
N PHE A 109 8.33 15.07 -12.24
CA PHE A 109 8.97 15.01 -10.92
C PHE A 109 10.00 16.12 -10.71
N GLU A 110 10.78 16.48 -11.73
CA GLU A 110 11.70 17.62 -11.67
C GLU A 110 10.93 18.90 -11.36
N THR A 111 9.83 19.13 -12.08
CA THR A 111 8.93 20.27 -11.86
C THR A 111 8.37 20.27 -10.42
N LEU A 112 7.89 19.12 -9.93
CA LEU A 112 7.37 18.99 -8.57
C LEU A 112 8.42 19.23 -7.48
N SER A 113 9.67 18.80 -7.71
CA SER A 113 10.74 19.02 -6.73
C SER A 113 11.03 20.50 -6.50
N GLY A 114 10.81 21.35 -7.52
CA GLY A 114 10.90 22.81 -7.41
C GLY A 114 9.78 23.47 -6.61
N TYR A 115 8.64 22.78 -6.40
CA TYR A 115 7.53 23.28 -5.58
C TYR A 115 7.60 22.85 -4.11
N ALA A 116 8.74 22.33 -3.65
CA ALA A 116 8.93 22.00 -2.24
C ALA A 116 8.70 23.25 -1.37
N LYS A 117 7.53 23.31 -0.72
CA LYS A 117 7.11 24.47 0.09
C LYS A 117 7.87 24.60 1.41
N TYR A 118 8.52 23.54 1.86
CA TYR A 118 9.25 23.49 3.12
C TYR A 118 10.68 23.00 2.86
N PRO A 119 11.71 23.77 3.23
CA PRO A 119 13.10 23.36 3.10
C PRO A 119 13.37 22.07 3.90
N ALA A 120 14.11 21.15 3.29
CA ALA A 120 14.50 19.91 3.96
C ALA A 120 15.35 20.24 5.21
N GLY A 121 14.94 19.69 6.37
CA GLY A 121 15.71 19.76 7.62
C GLY A 121 15.39 20.94 8.55
N GLU A 122 14.54 21.88 8.14
CA GLU A 122 14.19 23.04 8.98
C GLU A 122 13.13 22.70 10.03
N PHE A 123 12.14 21.87 9.66
CA PHE A 123 11.02 21.49 10.53
C PHE A 123 11.01 19.99 10.79
N LYS A 124 10.75 19.59 12.04
CA LYS A 124 10.50 18.18 12.38
C LYS A 124 9.14 17.77 11.83
N VAL A 125 8.97 16.50 11.45
CA VAL A 125 7.70 15.97 10.92
C VAL A 125 6.51 16.26 11.85
N GLY A 126 6.71 16.14 13.16
CA GLY A 126 5.67 16.46 14.15
C GLY A 126 5.22 17.92 14.10
N GLU A 127 6.14 18.85 13.87
CA GLU A 127 5.84 20.28 13.76
C GLU A 127 5.05 20.59 12.48
N ILE A 128 5.41 19.95 11.36
CA ILE A 128 4.67 20.07 10.10
C ILE A 128 3.23 19.56 10.28
N ILE A 129 3.06 18.39 10.89
CA ILE A 129 1.74 17.79 11.07
C ILE A 129 0.88 18.62 12.03
N TRP A 130 1.44 19.08 13.16
CA TRP A 130 0.67 19.76 14.20
C TRP A 130 0.47 21.26 13.99
N ASN A 131 1.41 21.96 13.36
CA ASN A 131 1.35 23.42 13.23
C ASN A 131 0.98 23.85 11.80
N LEU A 132 1.52 23.18 10.78
CA LEU A 132 1.33 23.59 9.38
C LEU A 132 0.18 22.84 8.69
N ARG A 133 -0.10 21.60 9.11
CA ARG A 133 -1.07 20.69 8.47
C ARG A 133 -2.11 20.15 9.46
N SER A 134 -2.38 20.87 10.55
CA SER A 134 -3.33 20.45 11.60
C SER A 134 -4.75 20.24 11.07
N ILE A 135 -5.18 21.05 10.11
CA ILE A 135 -6.50 20.93 9.48
C ILE A 135 -6.62 19.60 8.73
N ASP A 136 -5.57 19.19 7.99
CA ASP A 136 -5.55 17.90 7.31
C ASP A 136 -5.58 16.74 8.30
N LEU A 137 -4.86 16.87 9.42
CA LEU A 137 -4.85 15.87 10.50
C LEU A 137 -6.26 15.70 11.11
N LEU A 138 -6.94 16.81 11.41
CA LEU A 138 -8.33 16.77 11.90
C LEU A 138 -9.25 16.09 10.88
N GLY A 139 -9.12 16.43 9.59
CA GLY A 139 -9.84 15.75 8.51
C GLY A 139 -9.60 14.23 8.51
N GLN A 140 -8.35 13.79 8.60
CA GLN A 140 -8.02 12.37 8.64
C GLN A 140 -8.58 11.66 9.87
N VAL A 141 -8.47 12.26 11.05
CA VAL A 141 -9.01 11.69 12.30
C VAL A 141 -10.54 11.56 12.22
N THR A 142 -11.23 12.58 11.71
CA THR A 142 -12.70 12.52 11.57
C THR A 142 -13.15 11.44 10.58
N ILE A 143 -12.44 11.28 9.45
CA ILE A 143 -12.74 10.22 8.48
C ILE A 143 -12.49 8.82 9.08
N LEU A 144 -11.40 8.63 9.83
CA LEU A 144 -11.11 7.37 10.50
C LEU A 144 -12.15 7.04 11.58
N ALA A 145 -12.58 8.05 12.36
CA ALA A 145 -13.66 7.87 13.34
C ALA A 145 -14.99 7.51 12.66
N ALA A 146 -15.34 8.19 11.56
CA ALA A 146 -16.52 7.88 10.78
C ALA A 146 -16.47 6.44 10.21
N ALA A 147 -15.32 5.99 9.72
CA ALA A 147 -15.13 4.64 9.22
C ALA A 147 -15.44 3.57 10.29
N VAL A 148 -15.06 3.80 11.55
CA VAL A 148 -15.39 2.88 12.66
C VAL A 148 -16.91 2.77 12.87
N PHE A 149 -17.64 3.89 12.82
CA PHE A 149 -19.11 3.87 12.93
C PHE A 149 -19.78 3.16 11.75
N VAL A 150 -19.26 3.34 10.54
CA VAL A 150 -19.74 2.62 9.35
C VAL A 150 -19.54 1.12 9.51
N VAL A 151 -18.34 0.68 9.92
CA VAL A 151 -18.06 -0.74 10.18
C VAL A 151 -19.03 -1.28 11.25
N LYS A 152 -19.22 -0.57 12.38
CA LYS A 152 -20.17 -0.97 13.42
C LYS A 152 -21.62 -1.03 12.89
N SER A 153 -22.03 -0.11 12.03
CA SER A 153 -23.37 -0.09 11.45
C SER A 153 -23.60 -1.24 10.47
N VAL A 154 -22.59 -1.61 9.69
CA VAL A 154 -22.67 -2.69 8.69
C VAL A 154 -22.63 -4.07 9.37
N PHE A 155 -21.76 -4.24 10.36
CA PHE A 155 -21.60 -5.51 11.09
C PHE A 155 -22.42 -5.58 12.38
N GLY A 156 -23.23 -4.56 12.69
CA GLY A 156 -24.13 -4.55 13.82
C GLY A 156 -25.18 -5.64 13.67
N LYS A 157 -25.21 -6.60 14.59
CA LYS A 157 -26.22 -7.67 14.62
C LYS A 157 -27.62 -7.08 14.42
N ARG A 158 -28.35 -7.56 13.41
CA ARG A 158 -29.82 -7.48 13.44
C ARG A 158 -30.26 -8.32 14.63
N SER A 159 -30.81 -7.68 15.65
CA SER A 159 -31.64 -8.40 16.61
C SER A 159 -32.83 -8.93 15.81
N GLU A 160 -32.88 -10.23 15.58
CA GLU A 160 -34.10 -10.88 15.13
C GLU A 160 -35.17 -10.57 16.18
N GLN A 161 -36.21 -9.85 15.76
CA GLN A 161 -37.47 -9.72 16.48
C GLN A 161 -38.34 -10.92 16.12
#